data_AF-A0A542XGV2-F1
#
_entry.id   AF-A0A542XGV2-F1
#
_cell.length_a   1.000
_cell.length_b   1.000
_cell.length_c   1.000
_cell.angle_alpha   90.00
_cell.angle_beta   90.00
_cell.angle_gamma   90.00
#
_symmetry.space_group_name_H-M   'P 1'
#
loop_
_entity.id
_entity.type
_entity.pdbx_description
1 polymer ?
#
loop_
_entity_poly.entity_id
_entity_poly.type
_entity_poly.pdbx_seq_one_letter_code
_entity_poly.pdbx_strand_id
1 'polypeptide(L)'
;MRTAQLPRHHRTSTECGPPVLTRFLVVLTDVRAQDGGRDERASPERRRQVVGASSREAAERIAGAFMALGMVRAGRQRVKLIAIGRRRVRG
;
A
#
# COMPACT_ATOMS: atom_id res chain seq x y z
N MET A 1 -49.24 -10.49 23.23
CA MET A 1 -48.62 -10.74 21.92
C MET A 1 -47.47 -9.78 21.73
N ARG A 2 -46.23 -10.29 21.60
CA ARG A 2 -44.98 -9.53 21.44
C ARG A 2 -44.74 -9.29 19.95
N THR A 3 -44.67 -8.03 19.50
CA THR A 3 -44.13 -7.68 18.18
C THR A 3 -42.69 -7.19 18.33
N ALA A 4 -41.81 -7.84 17.59
CA ALA A 4 -40.37 -7.67 17.64
C ALA A 4 -39.95 -6.27 17.16
N GLN A 5 -39.16 -5.59 17.99
CA GLN A 5 -38.51 -4.32 17.66
C GLN A 5 -37.29 -4.65 16.80
N LEU A 6 -37.31 -4.27 15.51
CA LEU A 6 -36.17 -4.44 14.61
C LEU A 6 -34.95 -3.65 15.14
N PRO A 7 -33.73 -4.23 15.06
CA PRO A 7 -32.52 -3.54 15.49
C PRO A 7 -32.24 -2.37 14.55
N ARG A 8 -32.26 -1.17 15.14
CA ARG A 8 -31.86 0.08 14.47
C ARG A 8 -30.42 -0.06 14.02
N HIS A 9 -30.18 0.13 12.73
CA HIS A 9 -28.84 0.23 12.17
C HIS A 9 -27.99 1.17 13.03
N HIS A 10 -26.92 0.62 13.57
CA HIS A 10 -25.91 1.34 14.32
C HIS A 10 -25.25 2.35 13.37
N ARG A 11 -25.77 3.57 13.36
CA ARG A 11 -25.16 4.72 12.70
C ARG A 11 -23.90 5.03 13.50
N THR A 12 -22.75 4.56 13.03
CA THR A 12 -21.45 4.90 13.60
C THR A 12 -21.20 6.39 13.38
N SER A 13 -21.60 7.18 14.37
CA SER A 13 -21.24 8.59 14.51
C SER A 13 -19.82 8.70 15.06
N THR A 14 -18.83 8.73 14.16
CA THR A 14 -17.47 9.24 14.36
C THR A 14 -16.94 9.44 12.92
N GLU A 15 -16.54 10.61 12.39
CA GLU A 15 -15.73 11.71 12.90
C GLU A 15 -15.99 12.97 12.04
N CYS A 16 -16.11 14.17 12.62
CA CYS A 16 -16.08 15.46 11.90
C CYS A 16 -14.65 15.88 11.52
N GLY A 17 -13.89 14.97 10.91
CA GLY A 17 -12.54 15.22 10.40
C GLY A 17 -12.32 14.44 9.10
N PRO A 18 -11.43 14.90 8.20
CA PRO A 18 -11.14 14.14 6.99
C PRO A 18 -10.60 12.75 7.38
N PRO A 19 -11.12 11.65 6.79
CA PRO A 19 -10.71 10.31 7.16
C PRO A 19 -9.19 10.18 7.01
N VAL A 20 -8.55 9.78 8.10
CA VAL A 20 -7.10 9.73 8.20
C VAL A 20 -6.62 8.41 7.61
N LEU A 21 -6.58 8.33 6.27
CA LEU A 21 -6.18 7.12 5.57
C LEU A 21 -4.66 7.02 5.50
N THR A 22 -4.11 5.95 6.09
CA THR A 22 -2.72 5.56 5.85
C THR A 22 -2.59 5.08 4.42
N ARG A 23 -1.75 5.75 3.63
CA ARG A 23 -1.53 5.39 2.22
C ARG A 23 -0.27 4.56 2.07
N PHE A 24 -0.34 3.59 1.18
CA PHE A 24 0.78 2.72 0.83
C PHE A 24 1.19 2.96 -0.61
N LEU A 25 2.49 2.83 -0.90
CA LEU A 25 3.00 2.66 -2.25
C LEU A 25 3.61 1.28 -2.39
N VAL A 26 3.23 0.57 -3.43
CA VAL A 26 3.91 -0.64 -3.89
C VAL A 26 4.79 -0.24 -5.06
N VAL A 27 6.09 -0.43 -4.91
CA VAL A 27 7.12 0.00 -5.86
C VAL A 27 7.81 -1.23 -6.43
N LEU A 28 7.85 -1.33 -7.76
CA LEU A 28 8.64 -2.31 -8.48
C LEU A 28 9.94 -1.64 -8.95
N THR A 29 11.09 -2.17 -8.54
CA THR A 29 12.42 -1.64 -8.87
C THR A 29 13.27 -2.69 -9.56
N ASP A 30 14.25 -2.24 -10.34
CA ASP A 30 15.31 -3.12 -10.86
C ASP A 30 16.28 -3.51 -9.74
N VAL A 31 16.79 -4.74 -9.78
CA VAL A 31 17.86 -5.21 -8.89
C VAL A 31 19.21 -4.82 -9.46
N ARG A 32 20.05 -4.23 -8.62
CA ARG A 32 21.43 -3.86 -8.97
C ARG A 32 22.36 -5.05 -8.84
N ALA A 33 23.35 -5.12 -9.71
CA ALA A 33 24.35 -6.19 -9.71
C ALA A 33 25.38 -6.05 -8.57
N GLN A 34 25.55 -4.86 -8.00
CA GLN A 34 26.53 -4.58 -6.93
C GLN A 34 25.83 -4.01 -5.69
N ASP A 35 26.05 -4.66 -4.55
CA ASP A 35 25.47 -4.31 -3.23
C ASP A 35 26.40 -3.43 -2.36
N GLY A 36 27.57 -3.03 -2.88
CA GLY A 36 28.54 -2.22 -2.15
C GLY A 36 28.08 -0.76 -2.01
N GLY A 37 27.66 -0.37 -0.79
CA GLY A 37 27.23 0.99 -0.47
C GLY A 37 25.77 1.26 -0.84
N ARG A 38 24.82 0.50 -0.25
CA ARG A 38 23.37 0.77 -0.36
C ARG A 38 23.03 2.12 0.28
N ASP A 39 23.16 3.19 -0.49
CA ASP A 39 22.54 4.47 -0.19
C ASP A 39 21.42 4.76 -1.20
N GLU A 40 20.20 4.39 -0.82
CA GLU A 40 18.98 4.65 -1.60
C GLU A 40 18.65 6.15 -1.70
N ARG A 41 19.31 7.03 -0.93
CA ARG A 41 19.21 8.49 -1.08
C ARG A 41 20.15 9.00 -2.17
N ALA A 42 21.42 8.57 -2.17
CA ALA A 42 22.40 9.03 -3.15
C ALA A 42 22.23 8.36 -4.53
N SER A 43 21.81 7.10 -4.56
CA SER A 43 21.60 6.37 -5.80
C SER A 43 20.38 5.46 -5.63
N PRO A 44 19.16 5.92 -5.97
CA PRO A 44 17.95 5.12 -5.84
C PRO A 44 17.87 4.05 -6.93
N GLU A 45 17.40 2.86 -6.59
CA GLU A 45 17.07 1.85 -7.61
C GLU A 45 16.10 2.41 -8.67
N ARG A 46 16.28 1.99 -9.93
CA ARG A 46 15.42 2.44 -11.03
C ARG A 46 14.01 1.90 -10.81
N ARG A 47 13.06 2.81 -10.62
CA ARG A 47 11.63 2.49 -10.43
C ARG A 47 10.99 2.19 -11.77
N ARG A 48 10.25 1.08 -11.85
CA ARG A 48 9.55 0.63 -13.06
C ARG A 48 8.05 0.89 -12.96
N GLN A 49 7.48 0.60 -11.80
CA GLN A 49 6.07 0.80 -11.54
C GLN A 49 5.84 1.23 -10.10
N VAL A 50 4.89 2.14 -9.89
CA VAL A 50 4.48 2.61 -8.57
C VAL A 50 2.96 2.59 -8.52
N VAL A 51 2.41 1.87 -7.57
CA VAL A 51 0.95 1.76 -7.37
C VAL A 51 0.60 2.24 -5.97
N GLY A 52 -0.40 3.10 -5.87
CA GLY A 52 -0.93 3.55 -4.58
C GLY A 52 -2.05 2.64 -4.07
N ALA A 53 -2.09 2.42 -2.76
CA ALA A 53 -3.18 1.72 -2.09
C ALA A 53 -3.65 2.49 -0.85
N SER A 54 -4.95 2.45 -0.58
CA SER A 54 -5.59 3.11 0.57
C SER A 54 -5.59 2.27 1.84
N SER A 55 -5.24 0.99 1.76
CA SER A 55 -5.13 0.08 2.88
C SER A 55 -3.93 -0.85 2.74
N ARG A 56 -3.50 -1.41 3.87
CA ARG A 56 -2.38 -2.36 3.91
C ARG A 56 -2.70 -3.64 3.14
N GLU A 57 -3.90 -4.18 3.35
CA GLU A 57 -4.37 -5.39 2.67
C GLU A 57 -4.41 -5.23 1.14
N ALA A 58 -4.88 -4.07 0.64
CA ALA A 58 -4.84 -3.78 -0.79
C ALA A 58 -3.39 -3.72 -1.31
N ALA A 59 -2.48 -3.10 -0.55
CA ALA A 59 -1.06 -3.05 -0.91
C ALA A 59 -0.42 -4.45 -0.95
N GLU A 60 -0.74 -5.31 0.02
CA GLU A 60 -0.24 -6.70 0.08
C GLU A 60 -0.74 -7.55 -1.08
N ARG A 61 -2.02 -7.40 -1.47
CA ARG A 61 -2.55 -8.07 -2.68
C ARG A 61 -1.84 -7.61 -3.96
N ILE A 62 -1.61 -6.31 -4.11
CA ILE A 62 -0.86 -5.76 -5.25
C ILE A 62 0.58 -6.28 -5.25
N ALA A 63 1.24 -6.31 -4.08
CA ALA A 63 2.58 -6.86 -3.96
C ALA A 63 2.62 -8.34 -4.35
N GLY A 64 1.65 -9.14 -3.89
CA GLY A 64 1.50 -10.54 -4.28
C GLY A 64 1.36 -10.72 -5.80
N ALA A 65 0.57 -9.86 -6.47
CA ALA A 65 0.47 -9.87 -7.92
C ALA A 65 1.81 -9.55 -8.61
N PHE A 66 2.58 -8.59 -8.09
CA PHE A 66 3.93 -8.32 -8.62
C PHE A 66 4.93 -9.45 -8.37
N MET A 67 4.81 -10.19 -7.27
CA MET A 67 5.65 -11.37 -7.02
C MET A 67 5.46 -12.47 -8.07
N ALA A 68 4.30 -12.53 -8.73
CA ALA A 68 4.03 -13.48 -9.80
C ALA A 68 4.74 -13.12 -11.13
N LEU A 69 5.25 -11.89 -11.28
CA LEU A 69 5.91 -11.45 -12.51
C LEU A 69 7.23 -12.21 -12.74
N GLY A 70 7.46 -12.64 -13.98
CA GLY A 70 8.67 -13.38 -14.35
C GLY A 70 9.96 -12.63 -14.03
N MET A 71 9.98 -11.31 -14.18
CA MET A 71 11.15 -10.46 -13.86
C MET A 71 11.48 -10.42 -12.37
N VAL A 72 10.48 -10.53 -11.49
CA VAL A 72 10.65 -10.59 -10.04
C VAL A 72 11.14 -11.99 -9.63
N ARG A 73 10.50 -13.04 -10.17
CA ARG A 73 10.91 -14.44 -9.93
C ARG A 73 12.32 -14.75 -10.47
N ALA A 74 12.72 -14.11 -11.56
CA ALA A 74 14.07 -14.20 -12.11
C ALA A 74 15.11 -13.38 -11.33
N GLY A 75 14.73 -12.72 -10.23
CA GLY A 75 15.63 -11.92 -9.39
C GLY A 75 16.11 -10.62 -10.03
N ARG A 76 15.50 -10.20 -11.15
CA ARG A 76 15.88 -8.98 -11.89
C ARG A 76 15.14 -7.74 -11.36
N GLN A 77 14.03 -7.94 -10.67
CA GLN A 77 13.24 -6.88 -10.04
C GLN A 77 12.88 -7.22 -8.59
N ARG A 78 12.64 -6.18 -7.79
CA ARG A 78 12.20 -6.28 -6.39
C ARG A 78 10.94 -5.47 -6.16
N VAL A 79 10.08 -6.01 -5.29
CA VAL A 79 8.88 -5.33 -4.83
C VAL A 79 9.16 -4.73 -3.45
N LYS A 80 8.93 -3.41 -3.30
CA LYS A 80 9.05 -2.68 -2.04
C LYS A 80 7.69 -2.12 -1.67
N LEU A 81 7.20 -2.42 -0.47
CA LEU A 81 5.96 -1.88 0.07
C LEU A 81 6.30 -0.79 1.09
N ILE A 82 5.84 0.43 0.83
CA ILE A 82 6.21 1.63 1.58
C ILE A 82 4.94 2.24 2.17
N ALA A 83 4.88 2.34 3.51
CA ALA A 83 3.86 3.13 4.19
C ALA A 83 4.27 4.61 4.15
N ILE A 84 3.43 5.47 3.58
CA ILE A 84 3.74 6.91 3.41
C ILE A 84 3.07 7.76 4.50
N GLY A 85 2.57 7.09 5.54
CA GLY A 85 1.84 7.73 6.62
C GLY A 85 0.45 8.20 6.18
N ARG A 86 -0.11 9.09 7.01
CA ARG A 86 -1.51 9.50 6.94
C ARG A 86 -1.67 10.69 6.01
N ARG A 87 -2.43 10.55 4.92
CA ARG A 87 -2.80 11.70 4.09
C ARG A 87 -4.06 12.34 4.69
N ARG A 88 -3.98 13.60 5.16
CA ARG A 88 -5.19 14.40 5.36
C ARG A 88 -5.85 14.59 4.00
N VAL A 89 -7.05 14.06 3.82
CA VAL A 89 -7.88 14.42 2.67
C VAL A 89 -8.23 15.90 2.86
N ARG A 90 -7.71 16.80 2.02
CA ARG A 90 -8.28 18.15 1.95
C ARG A 90 -9.61 18.00 1.22
N GLY A 91 -10.71 18.19 1.96
CA GLY A 91 -12.03 18.41 1.39
C GLY A 91 -12.09 19.76 0.69
#